data_AF-A0A838U156-F1
#
_entry.id   AF-A0A838U156-F1
#
_cell.length_a   1.000
_cell.length_b   1.000
_cell.length_c   1.000
_cell.angle_alpha   90.00
_cell.angle_beta   90.00
_cell.angle_gamma   90.00
#
_symmetry.space_group_name_H-M   'P 1'
#
loop_
_entity.id
_entity.type
_entity.pdbx_description
1 polymer ?
#
loop_
_entity_poly.entity_id
_entity_poly.type
_entity_poly.pdbx_seq_one_letter_code
_entity_poly.pdbx_strand_id
1 'polypeptide(L)' 'ETGTIEIGKQADMILLSSNPIENINNTKDIHLVISDGKIIDNFFSK' A
#
# COMPACT_ATOMS: atom_id res chain seq x y z
N GLU A 1 8.43 -5.00 13.16
CA GLU A 1 8.43 -3.53 13.23
C GLU A 1 7.80 -3.02 11.94
N THR A 2 6.90 -2.03 12.02
CA THR A 2 6.09 -1.54 10.89
C THR A 2 6.17 0.00 10.79
N GLY A 3 5.73 0.57 9.67
CA GLY A 3 5.56 2.03 9.50
C GLY A 3 6.66 2.74 8.70
N THR A 4 7.78 2.08 8.38
CA THR A 4 8.79 2.57 7.43
C THR A 4 9.24 1.45 6.50
N ILE A 5 9.86 1.81 5.36
CA ILE A 5 10.34 0.85 4.36
C ILE A 5 11.85 0.71 4.52
N GLU A 6 12.28 -0.35 5.20
CA GLU A 6 13.69 -0.65 5.51
C GLU A 6 13.93 -2.17 5.46
N ILE A 7 15.18 -2.57 5.19
CA ILE A 7 15.57 -3.99 5.17
C ILE A 7 15.38 -4.60 6.57
N GLY A 8 14.77 -5.79 6.63
CA GLY A 8 14.51 -6.51 7.88
C GLY A 8 13.18 -6.15 8.57
N LYS A 9 12.42 -5.18 8.03
CA LYS A 9 11.05 -4.87 8.49
C LYS A 9 9.99 -5.72 7.80
N GLN A 10 8.80 -5.72 8.37
CA GLN A 10 7.64 -6.43 7.80
C GLN A 10 7.24 -5.79 6.47
N ALA A 11 6.99 -6.63 5.48
CA ALA A 11 6.63 -6.20 4.12
C ALA A 11 5.12 -5.92 4.01
N ASP A 12 4.65 -4.93 4.79
CA ASP A 12 3.28 -4.42 4.76
C ASP A 12 3.27 -3.04 4.09
N MET A 13 2.74 -2.98 2.87
CA MET A 13 2.83 -1.80 2.00
C MET A 13 1.59 -1.66 1.13
N ILE A 14 1.30 -0.42 0.71
CA ILE A 14 0.31 -0.10 -0.32
C ILE A 14 0.97 0.73 -1.42
N LEU A 15 0.54 0.52 -2.66
CA LEU A 15 0.87 1.38 -3.79
C LEU A 15 -0.35 2.24 -4.12
N LEU A 16 -0.14 3.54 -4.33
CA LEU A 16 -1.19 4.47 -4.70
C LEU A 16 -1.07 4.84 -6.17
N SER A 17 -2.21 4.98 -6.86
CA SER A 17 -2.27 5.45 -8.25
C SER A 17 -2.16 6.98 -8.36
N SER A 18 -2.39 7.70 -7.26
CA SER A 18 -2.37 9.17 -7.20
C SER A 18 -1.49 9.70 -6.06
N ASN A 19 -0.91 10.89 -6.23
CA ASN A 19 0.01 11.51 -5.27
C ASN A 19 -0.71 12.01 -4.01
N PRO A 20 -0.45 11.46 -2.80
CA PRO A 20 -1.11 11.88 -1.56
C PRO A 20 -0.66 13.24 -1.04
N ILE A 21 0.49 13.77 -1.49
CA ILE A 21 1.00 15.09 -1.09
C ILE A 21 0.19 16.21 -1.75
N GLU A 22 -0.33 15.98 -2.96
CA GLU A 22 -1.18 16.94 -3.69
C GLU A 22 -2.60 16.99 -3.11
N ASN A 23 -3.16 15.84 -2.69
CA ASN A 23 -4.46 15.75 -2.06
C ASN A 23 -4.53 14.52 -1.15
N ILE A 24 -4.84 14.72 0.14
CA ILE A 24 -4.91 13.64 1.13
C ILE A 24 -5.94 12.57 0.77
N ASN A 25 -6.98 12.89 -0.01
CA ASN A 25 -7.96 11.91 -0.47
C ASN A 25 -7.36 10.85 -1.40
N ASN A 26 -6.22 11.14 -2.04
CA ASN A 26 -5.51 10.20 -2.91
C ASN A 26 -4.95 9.00 -2.14
N THR A 27 -4.90 9.05 -0.79
CA THR A 27 -4.61 7.88 0.05
C THR A 27 -5.61 6.73 -0.11
N LYS A 28 -6.79 7.00 -0.69
CA LYS A 28 -7.81 6.00 -0.99
C LYS A 28 -7.70 5.41 -2.39
N ASP A 29 -6.89 6.02 -3.27
CA ASP A 29 -6.66 5.55 -4.64
C ASP A 29 -5.58 4.47 -4.64
N ILE A 30 -5.90 3.36 -3.97
CA ILE A 30 -5.00 2.24 -3.79
C ILE A 30 -4.96 1.44 -5.10
N HIS A 31 -3.77 1.10 -5.57
CA HIS A 31 -3.52 0.26 -6.75
C HIS A 31 -3.19 -1.19 -6.37
N LEU A 32 -2.46 -1.37 -5.27
CA LEU A 32 -1.94 -2.67 -4.84
C LEU A 32 -1.81 -2.69 -3.32
N VAL A 33 -2.12 -3.84 -2.73
CA VAL A 33 -1.86 -4.12 -1.33
C VAL A 33 -0.92 -5.31 -1.22
N ILE A 34 0.15 -5.13 -0.46
CA ILE A 34 1.10 -6.17 -0.10
C ILE A 34 1.03 -6.33 1.42
N SER A 35 0.72 -7.53 1.89
CA SER A 35 0.73 -7.85 3.32
C SER A 35 1.54 -9.11 3.57
N ASP A 36 2.45 -9.03 4.54
CA ASP A 36 3.40 -10.10 4.85
C ASP A 36 4.15 -10.61 3.58
N GLY A 37 4.51 -9.68 2.70
CA GLY A 37 5.21 -9.98 1.44
C GLY A 37 4.34 -10.63 0.35
N LYS A 38 3.03 -10.76 0.54
CA LYS A 38 2.10 -11.35 -0.44
C LYS A 38 1.21 -10.28 -1.04
N ILE A 39 1.03 -10.36 -2.36
CA ILE A 39 0.05 -9.54 -3.08
C ILE A 39 -1.36 -10.03 -2.73
N ILE A 40 -2.26 -9.10 -2.41
CA ILE A 40 -3.65 -9.39 -2.10
C ILE A 40 -4.53 -9.10 -3.32
N ASP A 41 -4.80 -10.12 -4.13
CA ASP A 41 -5.52 -9.98 -5.41
C ASP A 41 -7.00 -9.58 -5.27
N ASN A 42 -7.64 -9.89 -4.13
CA ASN A 42 -9.07 -9.67 -3.93
C ASN A 42 -9.44 -8.23 -3.53
N PHE A 43 -8.50 -7.30 -3.46
CA PHE A 43 -8.79 -5.92 -3.02
C PHE A 43 -9.73 -5.15 -3.96
N PHE A 44 -9.74 -5.50 -5.26
CA PHE A 44 -10.55 -4.84 -6.29
C PHE A 44 -11.64 -5.73 -6.88
N SER A 45 -11.95 -6.88 -6.28
CA SER A 45 -13.12 -7.67 -6.70
C SER A 45 -14.40 -6.97 -6.27
N LYS A 46 -14.78 -5.94 -7.03
CA LYS A 46 -16.15 -5.48 -7.21
C LYS A 46 -16.33 -4.80 -8.56
#